data_AF-Q2K8T0-F1
#
_entry.id   AF-Q2K8T0-F1
#
_cell.length_a   1.000
_cell.length_b   1.000
_cell.length_c   1.000
_cell.angle_alpha   90.00
_cell.angle_beta   90.00
_cell.angle_gamma   90.00
#
_symmetry.space_group_name_H-M   'P 1'
#
loop_
_entity.id
_entity.type
_entity.pdbx_description
1 polymer ?
#
loop_
_entity_poly.entity_id
_entity_poly.type
_entity_poly.pdbx_seq_one_letter_code
_entity_poly.pdbx_strand_id
1 'polypeptide(L)'
;MNDDVALDLLQQEEHSLGKRIRDLNGEIAGEVRTFTAGLSDGERTISRIQDLYEAKAKLTFDLGDIGARIEGLETHIREQADLDRAKVLADDLAEGRPVAQEDYLDWLLPVAGTLESGEGYDRRHEGEEWMLQEMHRGDLEPEEYPDRNS
;
A
#
# COMPACT_ATOMS: atom_id res chain seq x y z
N MET A 1 -7.34 14.21 18.49
CA MET A 1 -7.88 14.76 17.23
C MET A 1 -8.56 13.61 16.51
N ASN A 2 -9.77 13.77 15.99
CA ASN A 2 -10.46 12.67 15.30
C ASN A 2 -9.73 12.38 13.97
N ASP A 3 -9.60 11.12 13.60
CA ASP A 3 -8.92 10.72 12.37
C ASP A 3 -9.62 11.30 11.14
N ASP A 4 -10.95 11.39 11.15
CA ASP A 4 -11.70 12.07 10.07
C ASP A 4 -11.31 13.55 9.92
N VAL A 5 -11.01 14.24 11.02
CA VAL A 5 -10.58 15.65 11.00
C VAL A 5 -9.14 15.77 10.52
N ALA A 6 -8.28 14.82 10.89
CA ALA A 6 -6.91 14.76 10.37
C ALA A 6 -6.90 14.48 8.86
N LEU A 7 -7.79 13.59 8.39
CA LEU A 7 -7.96 13.29 6.97
C LEU A 7 -8.38 14.52 6.16
N ASP A 8 -9.40 15.24 6.62
CA ASP A 8 -9.90 16.46 5.95
C ASP A 8 -8.79 17.53 5.84
N LEU A 9 -8.01 17.74 6.91
CA LEU A 9 -6.90 18.69 6.87
C LEU A 9 -5.79 18.27 5.90
N LEU A 10 -5.45 16.98 5.84
CA LEU A 10 -4.47 16.48 4.89
C LEU A 10 -4.96 16.62 3.44
N GLN A 11 -6.23 16.34 3.18
CA GLN A 11 -6.83 16.53 1.85
C GLN A 11 -6.87 18.02 1.44
N GLN A 12 -7.13 18.92 2.38
CA GLN A 12 -7.03 20.37 2.14
C GLN A 12 -5.60 20.80 1.84
N GLU A 13 -4.62 20.25 2.56
CA GLU A 13 -3.20 20.51 2.34
C GLU A 13 -2.74 19.98 0.97
N GLU A 14 -3.12 18.74 0.61
CA GLU A 14 -2.90 18.14 -0.70
C GLU A 14 -3.45 19.02 -1.83
N HIS A 15 -4.70 19.48 -1.69
CA HIS A 15 -5.33 20.36 -2.66
C HIS A 15 -4.58 21.69 -2.81
N SER A 16 -4.13 22.27 -1.69
CA SER A 16 -3.35 23.51 -1.65
C SER A 16 -2.00 23.34 -2.35
N LEU A 17 -1.28 22.25 -2.08
CA LEU A 17 -0.01 21.92 -2.76
C LEU A 17 -0.22 21.71 -4.26
N GLY A 18 -1.25 20.96 -4.66
CA GLY A 18 -1.59 20.74 -6.06
C GLY A 18 -1.94 22.05 -6.80
N LYS A 19 -2.55 23.02 -6.11
CA LYS A 19 -2.75 24.37 -6.65
C LYS A 19 -1.40 25.10 -6.84
N ARG A 20 -0.54 25.12 -5.83
CA ARG A 20 0.78 25.80 -5.91
C ARG A 20 1.66 25.22 -7.01
N ILE A 21 1.65 23.91 -7.21
CA ILE A 21 2.36 23.25 -8.32
C ILE A 21 1.82 23.71 -9.68
N ARG A 22 0.50 23.84 -9.83
CA ARG A 22 -0.13 24.36 -11.06
C ARG A 22 0.23 25.83 -11.30
N ASP A 23 0.27 26.64 -10.26
CA ASP A 23 0.68 28.03 -10.36
C ASP A 23 2.14 28.14 -10.85
N LEU A 24 3.06 27.35 -10.27
CA LEU A 24 4.46 27.27 -10.73
C LEU A 24 4.59 26.80 -12.18
N ASN A 25 3.77 25.83 -12.62
CA ASN A 25 3.75 25.44 -14.05
C ASN A 25 3.33 26.61 -14.94
N GLY A 26 2.37 27.42 -14.49
CA GLY A 26 1.96 28.64 -15.17
C GLY A 26 3.08 29.68 -15.27
N GLU A 27 3.83 29.87 -14.18
CA GLU A 27 5.01 30.76 -14.14
C GLU A 27 6.11 30.27 -15.09
N ILE A 28 6.48 28.99 -15.06
CA ILE A 28 7.47 28.39 -15.97
C ILE A 28 7.04 28.58 -17.43
N ALA A 29 5.77 28.29 -17.75
CA ALA A 29 5.24 28.50 -19.10
C ALA A 29 5.26 29.98 -19.50
N GLY A 30 5.08 30.90 -18.55
CA GLY A 30 5.26 32.34 -18.72
C GLY A 30 6.69 32.69 -19.13
N GLU A 31 7.67 32.24 -18.37
CA GLU A 31 9.11 32.48 -18.62
C GLU A 31 9.57 31.89 -19.95
N VAL A 32 9.10 30.69 -20.31
CA VAL A 32 9.39 30.09 -21.62
C VAL A 32 8.83 30.95 -22.77
N ARG A 33 7.61 31.48 -22.62
CA ARG A 33 7.01 32.37 -23.64
C ARG A 33 7.77 33.69 -23.76
N THR A 34 8.18 34.30 -22.65
CA THR A 34 8.97 35.54 -22.70
C THR A 34 10.36 35.33 -23.31
N PHE A 35 10.99 34.18 -23.03
CA PHE A 35 12.27 33.81 -23.63
C PHE A 35 12.15 33.60 -25.14
N THR A 36 11.20 32.77 -25.57
CA THR A 36 10.98 32.45 -26.98
C THR A 36 10.55 33.66 -27.82
N ALA A 37 9.87 34.64 -27.22
CA ALA A 37 9.55 35.91 -27.86
C ALA A 37 10.75 36.87 -27.97
N GLY A 38 11.92 36.52 -27.42
CA GLY A 38 13.11 37.39 -27.41
C GLY A 38 12.96 38.61 -26.49
N LEU A 39 12.04 38.58 -25.54
CA LEU A 39 11.71 39.70 -24.65
C LEU A 39 12.53 39.70 -23.35
N SER A 40 13.40 38.73 -23.16
CA SER A 40 14.15 38.52 -21.92
C SER A 40 15.57 38.06 -22.19
N ASP A 41 16.45 38.38 -21.25
CA ASP A 41 17.82 37.89 -21.23
C ASP A 41 17.84 36.37 -20.99
N GLY A 42 18.59 35.65 -21.83
CA GLY A 42 18.54 34.19 -21.85
C GLY A 42 19.10 33.55 -20.60
N GLU A 43 20.26 34.03 -20.12
CA GLU A 43 20.88 33.51 -18.90
C GLU A 43 19.96 33.72 -17.69
N ARG A 44 19.45 34.94 -17.52
CA ARG A 44 18.51 35.24 -16.43
C ARG A 44 17.23 34.40 -16.50
N THR A 45 16.71 34.15 -17.70
CA THR A 45 15.48 33.37 -17.85
C THR A 45 15.71 31.89 -17.55
N ILE A 46 16.84 31.34 -17.98
CA ILE A 46 17.24 29.97 -17.65
C ILE A 46 17.37 29.80 -16.14
N SER A 47 18.10 30.71 -15.45
CA SER A 47 18.23 30.67 -14.00
C SER A 47 16.87 30.72 -13.30
N ARG A 48 15.98 31.61 -13.73
CA ARG A 48 14.64 31.71 -13.15
C ARG A 48 13.80 30.46 -13.37
N ILE A 49 13.84 29.86 -14.56
CA ILE A 49 13.14 28.60 -14.84
C ILE A 49 13.68 27.48 -13.95
N GLN A 50 15.00 27.44 -13.72
CA GLN A 50 15.62 26.46 -12.83
C GLN A 50 15.13 26.63 -11.38
N ASP A 51 15.11 27.86 -10.84
CA ASP A 51 14.61 28.14 -9.49
C ASP A 51 13.14 27.69 -9.32
N LEU A 52 12.30 27.99 -10.32
CA LEU A 52 10.90 27.58 -10.32
C LEU A 52 10.74 26.05 -10.40
N TYR A 53 11.60 25.38 -11.17
CA TYR A 53 11.59 23.94 -11.29
C TYR A 53 12.01 23.26 -9.98
N GLU A 54 13.06 23.76 -9.32
CA GLU A 54 13.51 23.25 -8.02
C GLU A 54 12.43 23.44 -6.95
N ALA A 55 11.77 24.61 -6.92
CA ALA A 55 10.63 24.85 -6.04
C ALA A 55 9.47 23.88 -6.32
N LYS A 56 9.15 23.63 -7.59
CA LYS A 56 8.12 22.67 -7.99
C LYS A 56 8.47 21.25 -7.57
N ALA A 57 9.73 20.83 -7.75
CA ALA A 57 10.19 19.50 -7.38
C ALA A 57 10.01 19.26 -5.89
N LYS A 58 10.37 20.23 -5.05
CA LYS A 58 10.13 20.17 -3.61
C LYS A 58 8.64 20.01 -3.29
N LEU A 59 7.77 20.84 -3.87
CA LEU A 59 6.33 20.73 -3.60
C LEU A 59 5.73 19.41 -4.09
N THR A 60 6.27 18.84 -5.16
CA THR A 60 5.84 17.54 -5.69
C THR A 60 6.25 16.40 -4.76
N PHE A 61 7.44 16.49 -4.16
CA PHE A 61 7.87 15.59 -3.10
C PHE A 61 6.94 15.70 -1.88
N ASP A 62 6.69 16.92 -1.39
CA ASP A 62 5.81 17.17 -0.25
C ASP A 62 4.37 16.65 -0.52
N LEU A 63 3.87 16.80 -1.76
CA LEU A 63 2.58 16.25 -2.18
C LEU A 63 2.55 14.72 -2.09
N GLY A 64 3.64 14.05 -2.48
CA GLY A 64 3.76 12.60 -2.37
C GLY A 64 3.76 12.12 -0.91
N ASP A 65 4.46 12.83 -0.02
CA ASP A 65 4.45 12.54 1.41
C ASP A 65 3.04 12.66 2.01
N ILE A 66 2.33 13.73 1.68
CA ILE A 66 0.94 13.92 2.12
C ILE A 66 0.03 12.81 1.57
N GLY A 67 0.18 12.44 0.29
CA GLY A 67 -0.58 11.35 -0.31
C GLY A 67 -0.40 10.02 0.44
N ALA A 68 0.85 9.66 0.79
CA ALA A 68 1.13 8.47 1.58
C ALA A 68 0.51 8.53 2.99
N ARG A 69 0.50 9.71 3.63
CA ARG A 69 -0.13 9.92 4.93
C ARG A 69 -1.65 9.80 4.87
N ILE A 70 -2.28 10.33 3.81
CA ILE A 70 -3.72 10.17 3.55
C ILE A 70 -4.07 8.69 3.42
N GLU A 71 -3.36 7.96 2.55
CA GLU A 71 -3.62 6.53 2.31
C GLU A 71 -3.49 5.70 3.59
N GLY A 72 -2.45 5.95 4.39
CA GLY A 72 -2.27 5.29 5.67
C GLY A 72 -3.43 5.56 6.64
N LEU A 73 -3.91 6.81 6.70
CA LEU A 73 -4.97 7.20 7.61
C LEU A 73 -6.35 6.70 7.16
N GLU A 74 -6.63 6.72 5.86
CA GLU A 74 -7.85 6.11 5.28
C GLU A 74 -7.91 4.60 5.54
N THR A 75 -6.75 3.93 5.45
CA THR A 75 -6.64 2.51 5.78
C THR A 75 -6.94 2.26 7.25
N HIS A 76 -6.37 3.08 8.14
CA HIS A 76 -6.63 2.98 9.57
C HIS A 76 -8.12 3.17 9.92
N ILE A 77 -8.76 4.21 9.37
CA ILE A 77 -10.19 4.48 9.57
C ILE A 77 -11.04 3.29 9.10
N ARG A 78 -10.70 2.70 7.94
CA ARG A 78 -11.40 1.54 7.39
C ARG A 78 -11.27 0.31 8.29
N GLU A 79 -10.05 0.00 8.72
CA GLU A 79 -9.76 -1.11 9.63
C GLU A 79 -10.52 -0.96 10.95
N GLN A 80 -10.56 0.25 11.49
CA GLN A 80 -11.26 0.54 12.74
C GLN A 80 -12.77 0.39 12.60
N ALA A 81 -13.34 0.84 11.49
CA ALA A 81 -14.76 0.62 11.17
C ALA A 81 -15.09 -0.87 11.03
N ASP A 82 -14.20 -1.67 10.43
CA ASP A 82 -14.40 -3.12 10.28
C ASP A 82 -14.26 -3.85 11.62
N LEU A 83 -13.33 -3.44 12.47
CA LEU A 83 -13.21 -3.96 13.85
C LEU A 83 -14.46 -3.66 14.67
N ASP A 84 -15.01 -2.46 14.56
CA ASP A 84 -16.21 -2.09 15.31
C ASP A 84 -17.44 -2.86 14.82
N ARG A 85 -17.58 -3.10 13.52
CA ARG A 85 -18.60 -4.02 12.99
C ARG A 85 -18.41 -5.45 13.49
N ALA A 86 -17.18 -5.94 13.53
CA ALA A 86 -16.88 -7.29 14.03
C ALA A 86 -17.24 -7.45 15.51
N LYS A 87 -17.00 -6.42 16.34
CA LYS A 87 -17.42 -6.40 17.75
C LYS A 87 -18.93 -6.46 17.88
N VAL A 88 -19.67 -5.63 17.14
CA VAL A 88 -21.14 -5.65 17.16
C VAL A 88 -21.70 -7.02 16.79
N LEU A 89 -21.16 -7.65 15.73
CA LEU A 89 -21.57 -9.00 15.35
C LEU A 89 -21.23 -10.07 16.41
N ALA A 90 -20.10 -9.92 17.10
CA ALA A 90 -19.69 -10.82 18.17
C ALA A 90 -20.58 -10.66 19.42
N ASP A 91 -20.95 -9.42 19.76
CA ASP A 91 -21.84 -9.11 20.87
C ASP A 91 -23.27 -9.62 20.59
N ASP A 92 -23.80 -9.41 19.38
CA ASP A 92 -25.10 -9.96 18.94
C ASP A 92 -25.14 -11.50 19.02
N LEU A 93 -24.02 -12.16 18.65
CA LEU A 93 -23.89 -13.61 18.75
C LEU A 93 -23.84 -14.10 20.21
N ALA A 94 -23.20 -13.32 21.09
CA ALA A 94 -23.10 -13.62 22.52
C ALA A 94 -24.42 -13.40 23.27
N GLU A 95 -25.20 -12.37 22.91
CA GLU A 95 -26.50 -12.07 23.53
C GLU A 95 -27.64 -12.95 23.01
N GLY A 96 -27.54 -13.46 21.78
CA GLY A 96 -28.58 -14.25 21.11
C GLY A 96 -28.67 -15.74 21.50
N ARG A 97 -27.80 -16.26 22.37
CA ARG A 97 -27.87 -17.67 22.82
C ARG A 97 -27.69 -17.78 24.34
N PRO A 98 -28.64 -18.37 25.09
CA PRO A 98 -28.24 -19.05 26.30
C PRO A 98 -27.26 -20.14 25.88
N VAL A 99 -26.05 -20.15 26.44
CA VAL A 99 -25.17 -21.31 26.38
C VAL A 99 -25.95 -22.45 27.01
N ALA A 100 -26.60 -23.26 26.16
CA ALA A 100 -27.21 -24.51 26.58
C ALA A 100 -26.05 -25.37 27.09
N GLN A 101 -25.93 -25.43 28.41
CA GLN A 101 -24.97 -26.22 29.14
C GLN A 101 -25.42 -27.69 29.09
N GLU A 102 -25.53 -28.26 27.89
CA GLU A 102 -25.86 -29.67 27.70
C GLU A 102 -24.98 -30.26 26.61
N ASP A 103 -24.06 -31.13 27.04
CA ASP A 103 -23.45 -32.27 26.32
C ASP A 103 -23.08 -32.11 24.84
N TYR A 104 -21.95 -31.46 24.54
CA TYR A 104 -21.30 -31.60 23.22
C TYR A 104 -19.80 -31.83 23.30
N LEU A 105 -19.34 -32.71 24.21
CA LEU A 105 -17.94 -33.17 24.28
C LEU A 105 -17.76 -34.64 23.89
N ASP A 106 -18.74 -35.26 23.21
CA ASP A 106 -18.61 -36.66 22.75
C ASP A 106 -17.69 -36.84 21.54
N TRP A 107 -17.32 -35.76 20.85
CA TRP A 107 -16.47 -35.79 19.66
C TRP A 107 -14.96 -35.70 19.95
N LEU A 108 -14.57 -35.55 21.23
CA LEU A 108 -13.17 -35.46 21.68
C LEU A 108 -12.67 -36.72 22.42
N LEU A 109 -13.40 -37.82 22.40
CA LEU A 109 -12.89 -39.09 22.93
C LEU A 109 -12.09 -39.83 21.85
N PRO A 110 -10.77 -40.00 22.00
CA PRO A 110 -10.02 -40.95 21.19
C PRO A 110 -10.53 -42.35 21.57
N VAL A 111 -11.16 -43.04 20.62
CA VAL A 111 -11.56 -44.44 20.79
C VAL A 111 -10.28 -45.28 20.85
N ALA A 112 -9.80 -45.51 22.08
CA ALA A 112 -8.70 -46.40 22.36
C ALA A 112 -9.19 -47.86 22.29
N GLY A 113 -8.74 -48.58 21.25
CA GLY A 113 -8.89 -50.04 21.07
C GLY A 113 -10.11 -50.41 20.21
N THR A 114 -10.06 -51.23 19.16
CA THR A 114 -9.10 -52.31 18.87
C THR A 114 -9.27 -52.79 17.41
N LEU A 115 -8.14 -53.21 16.82
CA LEU A 115 -7.96 -54.24 15.78
C LEU A 115 -8.19 -53.91 14.28
N GLU A 116 -7.04 -53.72 13.64
CA GLU A 116 -6.52 -54.50 12.50
C GLU A 116 -7.06 -54.31 11.08
N SER A 117 -6.08 -53.94 10.24
CA SER A 117 -5.87 -54.31 8.83
C SER A 117 -6.70 -53.60 7.76
N GLY A 118 -6.03 -52.76 6.99
CA GLY A 118 -6.55 -52.14 5.78
C GLY A 118 -5.51 -51.23 5.15
N GLU A 119 -4.79 -51.76 4.17
CA GLU A 119 -3.72 -51.14 3.41
C GLU A 119 -4.15 -49.84 2.71
N GLY A 120 -3.18 -48.93 2.56
CA GLY A 120 -3.09 -48.03 1.41
C GLY A 120 -3.96 -46.78 1.46
N TYR A 121 -3.35 -45.63 1.72
CA TYR A 121 -3.11 -44.59 0.71
C TYR A 121 -2.39 -43.44 1.40
N ASP A 122 -1.06 -43.58 1.49
CA ASP A 122 -0.12 -42.49 1.74
C ASP A 122 -0.13 -41.59 0.49
N ARG A 123 -1.13 -40.72 0.36
CA ARG A 123 -1.15 -39.68 -0.67
C ARG A 123 -0.40 -38.49 -0.11
N ARG A 124 0.92 -38.63 -0.09
CA ARG A 124 1.89 -37.62 0.30
C ARG A 124 1.62 -36.32 -0.46
N HIS A 125 1.75 -35.23 0.28
CA HIS A 125 1.82 -33.86 -0.16
C HIS A 125 2.93 -33.67 -1.21
N GLU A 126 2.68 -33.99 -2.48
CA GLU A 126 3.61 -33.68 -3.58
C GLU A 126 3.44 -32.24 -4.11
N GLY A 127 2.43 -31.51 -3.64
CA GLY A 127 2.15 -30.13 -4.07
C GLY A 127 2.93 -29.03 -3.34
N GLU A 128 3.49 -29.32 -2.16
CA GLU A 128 4.13 -28.30 -1.31
C GLU A 128 5.61 -28.07 -1.64
N GLU A 129 6.30 -29.07 -2.20
CA GLU A 129 7.72 -28.93 -2.55
C GLU A 129 7.95 -28.08 -3.81
N TRP A 130 7.02 -28.10 -4.77
CA TRP A 130 7.11 -27.25 -5.98
C TRP A 130 6.95 -25.76 -5.67
N MET A 131 6.09 -25.41 -4.70
CA MET A 131 5.89 -24.01 -4.33
C MET A 131 7.10 -23.41 -3.60
N LEU A 132 7.91 -24.22 -2.91
CA LEU A 132 9.13 -23.76 -2.25
C LEU A 132 10.31 -23.58 -3.22
N GLN A 133 10.36 -24.35 -4.32
CA GLN A 133 11.40 -24.14 -5.36
C GLN A 133 11.13 -22.92 -6.25
N GLU A 134 9.86 -22.55 -6.47
CA GLU A 134 9.52 -21.37 -7.28
C GLU A 134 9.87 -20.04 -6.56
N MET A 135 9.78 -19.99 -5.23
CA MET A 135 10.13 -18.77 -4.46
C MET A 135 11.64 -18.47 -4.41
N HIS A 136 12.50 -19.45 -4.69
CA HIS A 136 13.96 -19.26 -4.67
C HIS A 136 14.57 -19.02 -6.05
N ARG A 137 13.76 -18.93 -7.12
CA ARG A 137 14.26 -18.67 -8.48
C ARG A 137 14.31 -17.18 -8.86
N GLY A 138 13.93 -16.28 -7.94
CA GLY A 138 13.96 -14.83 -8.17
C GLY A 138 15.32 -14.15 -7.98
N ASP A 139 16.28 -14.80 -7.30
CA ASP A 139 17.55 -14.17 -6.89
C ASP A 139 18.76 -14.62 -7.74
N LEU A 140 18.54 -14.92 -9.02
CA LEU A 140 19.64 -14.96 -9.99
C LEU A 140 19.59 -13.66 -10.80
N GLU A 141 20.35 -12.67 -10.33
CA GLU A 141 20.82 -11.59 -11.18
C GLU A 141 21.36 -12.20 -12.49
N PRO A 142 20.95 -11.72 -13.68
CA PRO A 142 21.65 -12.06 -14.89
C PRO A 142 23.05 -11.44 -14.80
N GLU A 143 24.03 -12.25 -14.36
CA GLU A 143 25.44 -11.91 -14.48
C GLU A 143 25.72 -11.49 -15.93
N GLU A 144 26.28 -10.29 -15.99
CA GLU A 144 26.82 -9.56 -17.12
C GLU A 144 27.43 -10.47 -18.19
N TYR A 145 26.99 -10.30 -19.45
CA TYR A 145 27.77 -10.72 -20.60
C TYR A 145 29.01 -9.82 -20.71
N PRO A 146 30.25 -10.31 -20.57
CA PRO A 146 31.39 -9.58 -21.09
C PRO A 146 31.43 -9.69 -22.61
N ASP A 147 31.41 -8.52 -23.25
CA ASP A 147 31.63 -8.29 -24.66
C ASP A 147 32.79 -9.12 -25.22
N ARG A 148 32.52 -9.83 -26.32
CA ARG A 148 33.55 -10.29 -27.24
C ARG A 148 34.18 -9.08 -27.92
N ASN A 149 35.34 -8.65 -27.43
CA ASN A 149 36.31 -7.90 -28.20
C ASN A 149 37.69 -8.54 -28.04
N SER A 150 38.05 -9.44 -28.95
CA SER A 150 39.31 -9.36 -29.69
C SER A 150 39.37 -10.39 -30.83
#